data_AF-A0A853FI90-F1
#
_entry.id   AF-A0A853FI90-F1
#
_cell.length_a   1.000
_cell.length_b   1.000
_cell.length_c   1.000
_cell.angle_alpha   90.00
_cell.angle_beta   90.00
_cell.angle_gamma   90.00
#
_symmetry.space_group_name_H-M   'P 1'
#
loop_
_entity.id
_entity.type
_entity.pdbx_description
1 polymer ?
#
loop_
_entity_poly.entity_id
_entity_poly.type
_entity_poly.pdbx_seq_one_letter_code
_entity_poly.pdbx_strand_id
1 'polypeptide(L)'
;MMFFALSLLALAPPQDAAIADPVSAADAVALFKRVCADPFPDPARFKAAVEAPDLGLRIVTKPPEAMGQPGDRWNGRNAQFSYTSADWLPRDLPSPQCSMRVRLASVPDHAGIAAATAEGLGLPAGKTSGKRRQTTQWDVGNARYFLNTATLPDGTYEMSLMLLNLRDKK
;
A
#
# COMPACT_ATOMS: atom_id res chain seq x y z
N MET A 1 -49.30 -10.34 -26.26
CA MET A 1 -48.32 -11.08 -25.44
C MET A 1 -47.06 -10.22 -25.35
N MET A 2 -46.83 -9.61 -24.18
CA MET A 2 -45.66 -8.78 -23.88
C MET A 2 -44.47 -9.67 -23.52
N PHE A 3 -43.32 -9.45 -24.14
CA PHE A 3 -42.03 -9.88 -23.59
C PHE A 3 -41.22 -8.62 -23.24
N PHE A 4 -41.22 -8.28 -21.95
CA PHE A 4 -40.27 -7.32 -21.38
C PHE A 4 -38.97 -8.09 -21.11
N ALA A 5 -37.97 -7.88 -21.95
CA ALA A 5 -36.61 -8.32 -21.66
C ALA A 5 -35.99 -7.32 -20.67
N LEU A 6 -35.96 -7.68 -19.38
CA LEU A 6 -35.13 -6.99 -18.41
C LEU A 6 -33.67 -7.31 -18.71
N SER A 7 -32.97 -6.36 -19.32
CA SER A 7 -31.50 -6.35 -19.34
C SER A 7 -30.99 -6.08 -17.93
N LEU A 8 -30.55 -7.13 -17.25
CA LEU A 8 -29.70 -7.02 -16.07
C LEU A 8 -28.37 -6.37 -16.48
N LEU A 9 -28.25 -5.06 -16.24
CA LEU A 9 -26.96 -4.39 -16.17
C LEU A 9 -26.23 -4.97 -14.95
N ALA A 10 -25.30 -5.90 -15.21
CA ALA A 10 -24.35 -6.33 -14.20
C ALA A 10 -23.51 -5.12 -13.79
N LEU A 11 -23.79 -4.54 -12.62
CA LEU A 11 -22.84 -3.65 -11.96
C LEU A 11 -21.60 -4.48 -11.65
N ALA A 12 -20.53 -4.26 -12.42
CA ALA A 12 -19.22 -4.74 -12.02
C ALA A 12 -18.94 -4.21 -10.61
N PRO A 13 -18.39 -5.04 -9.69
CA PRO A 13 -17.98 -4.54 -8.38
C PRO A 13 -17.02 -3.36 -8.59
N PRO A 14 -17.00 -2.35 -7.71
CA PRO A 14 -16.06 -1.25 -7.81
C PRO A 14 -14.65 -1.85 -7.81
N GLN A 15 -14.06 -1.92 -9.01
CA GLN A 15 -12.68 -2.31 -9.17
C GLN A 15 -11.87 -1.29 -8.36
N ASP A 16 -10.98 -1.78 -7.52
CA ASP A 16 -9.92 -0.96 -6.93
C ASP A 16 -9.40 -0.03 -8.01
N ALA A 17 -9.67 1.28 -7.88
CA ALA A 17 -9.37 2.22 -8.94
C ALA A 17 -7.91 2.06 -9.32
N ALA A 18 -7.66 1.69 -10.58
CA ALA A 18 -6.31 1.44 -11.06
C ALA A 18 -5.48 2.71 -10.86
N ILE A 19 -4.28 2.56 -10.30
CA ILE A 19 -3.34 3.66 -10.16
C ILE A 19 -2.93 4.09 -11.57
N ALA A 20 -3.36 5.28 -11.95
CA ALA A 20 -3.32 5.74 -13.34
C ALA A 20 -1.94 6.31 -13.70
N ASP A 21 -1.38 7.13 -12.82
CA ASP A 21 -0.16 7.88 -13.11
C ASP A 21 1.06 7.15 -12.53
N PRO A 22 2.03 6.74 -13.36
CA PRO A 22 3.26 6.16 -12.86
C PRO A 22 4.14 7.21 -12.16
N VAL A 23 4.92 6.78 -11.17
CA VAL A 23 5.88 7.62 -10.43
C VAL A 23 7.31 7.07 -10.51
N SER A 24 8.30 7.90 -10.18
CA SER A 24 9.65 7.42 -9.95
C SER A 24 9.74 6.62 -8.64
N ALA A 25 10.74 5.74 -8.52
CA ALA A 25 10.96 5.01 -7.27
C ALA A 25 11.31 5.96 -6.11
N ALA A 26 12.05 7.03 -6.38
CA ALA A 26 12.39 8.03 -5.37
C ALA A 26 11.14 8.76 -4.84
N ASP A 27 10.25 9.20 -5.73
CA ASP A 27 8.99 9.84 -5.35
C ASP A 27 8.09 8.87 -4.57
N ALA A 28 8.05 7.60 -4.96
CA ALA A 28 7.32 6.57 -4.23
C ALA A 28 7.85 6.39 -2.79
N VAL A 29 9.17 6.32 -2.62
CA VAL A 29 9.79 6.20 -1.28
C VAL A 29 9.52 7.44 -0.44
N ALA A 30 9.67 8.64 -1.01
CA ALA A 30 9.39 9.91 -0.32
C ALA A 30 7.92 10.01 0.11
N LEU A 31 7.01 9.60 -0.77
CA LEU A 31 5.58 9.58 -0.48
C LEU A 31 5.24 8.55 0.61
N PHE A 32 5.82 7.34 0.56
CA PHE A 32 5.67 6.34 1.60
C PHE A 32 6.22 6.83 2.95
N LYS A 33 7.37 7.51 2.95
CA LYS A 33 7.94 8.08 4.16
C LYS A 33 6.97 9.08 4.80
N ARG A 34 6.47 10.03 4.01
CA ARG A 34 5.55 11.08 4.45
C ARG A 34 4.24 10.52 4.99
N VAL A 35 3.65 9.54 4.31
CA VAL A 35 2.30 9.06 4.61
C VAL A 35 2.29 7.88 5.58
N CYS A 36 3.25 6.96 5.46
CA CYS A 36 3.35 5.80 6.34
C CYS A 36 4.45 5.97 7.38
N ALA A 37 5.73 6.08 7.00
CA ALA A 37 6.84 5.86 7.94
C ALA A 37 6.94 6.93 9.06
N ASP A 38 6.86 8.22 8.71
CA ASP A 38 6.99 9.33 9.66
C ASP A 38 5.82 9.46 10.66
N PRO A 39 4.54 9.22 10.27
CA PRO A 39 3.43 9.22 11.21
C PRO A 39 3.27 7.90 11.99
N PHE A 40 3.90 6.80 11.58
CA PHE A 40 3.74 5.50 12.23
C PHE A 40 4.26 5.49 13.67
N PRO A 41 3.61 4.78 14.62
CA PRO A 41 2.39 3.98 14.52
C PRO A 41 1.10 4.76 14.86
N ASP A 42 1.11 6.09 14.81
CA ASP A 42 0.01 6.92 15.29
C ASP A 42 -1.11 7.06 14.23
N PRO A 43 -2.33 6.54 14.50
CA PRO A 43 -3.43 6.59 13.55
C PRO A 43 -3.92 8.02 13.26
N ALA A 44 -3.83 8.94 14.22
CA ALA A 44 -4.24 10.33 14.03
C ALA A 44 -3.25 11.07 13.13
N ARG A 45 -1.94 10.83 13.32
CA ARG A 45 -0.91 11.39 12.44
C ARG A 45 -0.99 10.81 11.04
N PHE A 46 -1.28 9.51 10.90
CA PHE A 46 -1.50 8.89 9.59
C PHE A 46 -2.69 9.54 8.88
N LYS A 47 -3.83 9.70 9.59
CA LYS A 47 -5.03 10.33 9.04
C LYS A 47 -4.74 11.75 8.53
N ALA A 48 -4.05 12.56 9.34
CA ALA A 48 -3.62 13.89 8.93
C ALA A 48 -2.72 13.88 7.68
N ALA A 49 -1.86 12.86 7.52
CA ALA A 49 -0.98 12.74 6.37
C ALA A 49 -1.75 12.40 5.08
N VAL A 50 -2.73 11.48 5.12
CA VAL A 50 -3.55 11.13 3.94
C VAL A 50 -4.58 12.19 3.56
N GLU A 51 -5.00 13.03 4.51
CA GLU A 51 -5.91 14.15 4.26
C GLU A 51 -5.20 15.41 3.74
N ALA A 52 -3.88 15.36 3.54
CA ALA A 52 -3.11 16.46 2.99
C ALA A 52 -3.62 16.82 1.57
N PRO A 53 -4.08 18.07 1.32
CA PRO A 53 -4.77 18.42 0.07
C PRO A 53 -3.95 18.20 -1.20
N ASP A 54 -2.63 18.35 -1.11
CA ASP A 54 -1.70 18.19 -2.23
C ASP A 54 -1.57 16.73 -2.71
N LEU A 55 -1.95 15.75 -1.90
CA LEU A 55 -1.91 14.34 -2.29
C LEU A 55 -3.12 13.92 -3.13
N GLY A 56 -4.22 14.67 -3.10
CA GLY A 56 -5.44 14.38 -3.86
C GLY A 56 -6.04 13.00 -3.57
N LEU A 57 -5.77 12.43 -2.40
CA LEU A 57 -6.25 11.11 -1.98
C LEU A 57 -7.74 11.15 -1.63
N ARG A 58 -8.46 10.09 -1.99
CA ARG A 58 -9.88 9.92 -1.66
C ARG A 58 -10.07 8.62 -0.91
N ILE A 59 -10.80 8.67 0.20
CA ILE A 59 -11.17 7.45 0.92
C ILE A 59 -12.05 6.57 0.02
N VAL A 60 -11.74 5.28 -0.01
CA VAL A 60 -12.56 4.27 -0.68
C VAL A 60 -13.57 3.78 0.34
N THR A 61 -14.78 4.32 0.29
CA THR A 61 -15.88 3.84 1.13
C THR A 61 -16.20 2.41 0.74
N LYS A 62 -15.92 1.47 1.65
CA LYS A 62 -16.31 0.06 1.47
C LYS A 62 -17.84 -0.03 1.48
N PRO A 63 -18.46 -0.80 0.56
CA PRO A 63 -19.88 -1.05 0.63
C PRO A 63 -20.21 -1.78 1.95
N PRO A 64 -21.43 -1.63 2.49
CA PRO A 64 -21.83 -2.25 3.76
C PRO A 64 -21.60 -3.76 3.80
N GLU A 65 -21.69 -4.48 2.67
CA GLU A 65 -21.43 -5.93 2.63
C GLU A 65 -19.94 -6.29 2.71
N ALA A 66 -19.03 -5.34 2.56
CA ALA A 66 -17.58 -5.50 2.77
C ALA A 66 -17.16 -5.25 4.24
N MET A 67 -18.14 -5.13 5.16
CA MET A 67 -17.93 -5.19 6.60
C MET A 67 -17.17 -6.48 6.95
N GLY A 68 -15.89 -6.36 7.34
CA GLY A 68 -15.06 -7.50 7.72
C GLY A 68 -13.63 -7.47 7.17
N GLN A 69 -13.30 -6.58 6.22
CA GLN A 69 -11.91 -6.36 5.84
C GLN A 69 -11.29 -5.24 6.70
N PRO A 70 -10.30 -5.55 7.57
CA PRO A 70 -9.73 -4.57 8.47
C PRO A 70 -8.99 -3.47 7.70
N GLY A 71 -9.14 -2.23 8.16
CA GLY A 71 -8.40 -1.07 7.69
C GLY A 71 -9.11 -0.20 6.64
N ASP A 72 -8.76 1.08 6.65
CA ASP A 72 -9.23 2.08 5.71
C ASP A 72 -8.30 2.14 4.49
N ARG A 73 -8.84 2.54 3.33
CA ARG A 73 -8.09 2.64 2.07
C ARG A 73 -8.30 4.01 1.44
N TRP A 74 -7.23 4.57 0.89
CA TRP A 74 -7.25 5.83 0.17
C TRP A 74 -6.64 5.66 -1.21
N ASN A 75 -7.32 6.12 -2.24
CA ASN A 75 -6.86 6.08 -3.63
C ASN A 75 -6.57 7.50 -4.12
N GLY A 76 -5.39 7.70 -4.70
CA GLY A 76 -5.03 8.86 -5.49
C GLY A 76 -4.79 8.48 -6.95
N ARG A 77 -4.35 9.45 -7.75
CA ARG A 77 -3.98 9.20 -9.15
C ARG A 77 -2.72 8.34 -9.28
N ASN A 78 -1.79 8.48 -8.34
CA ASN A 78 -0.45 7.91 -8.39
C ASN A 78 -0.15 6.87 -7.30
N ALA A 79 -1.01 6.74 -6.29
CA ALA A 79 -0.80 5.83 -5.17
C ALA A 79 -2.11 5.35 -4.55
N GLN A 80 -2.07 4.17 -3.94
CA GLN A 80 -3.09 3.66 -3.04
C GLN A 80 -2.45 3.43 -1.68
N PHE A 81 -3.10 3.90 -0.61
CA PHE A 81 -2.72 3.66 0.77
C PHE A 81 -3.73 2.77 1.47
N SER A 82 -3.27 1.98 2.43
CA SER A 82 -4.13 1.29 3.37
C SER A 82 -3.51 1.31 4.77
N TYR A 83 -4.34 1.55 5.78
CA TYR A 83 -3.94 1.56 7.18
C TYR A 83 -4.88 0.73 8.02
N THR A 84 -4.30 -0.14 8.84
CA THR A 84 -5.04 -1.00 9.76
C THR A 84 -4.59 -0.72 11.18
N SER A 85 -5.50 -0.21 12.02
CA SER A 85 -5.21 0.12 13.41
C SER A 85 -5.11 -1.13 14.29
N ALA A 86 -4.48 -0.93 15.46
CA ALA A 86 -4.28 -1.92 16.50
C ALA A 86 -5.58 -2.60 17.00
N ASP A 87 -6.69 -1.87 16.99
CA ASP A 87 -7.96 -2.29 17.62
C ASP A 87 -8.75 -3.29 16.76
N TRP A 88 -8.41 -3.38 15.47
CA TRP A 88 -9.14 -4.19 14.49
C TRP A 88 -8.49 -5.54 14.17
N LEU A 89 -7.26 -5.77 14.63
CA LEU A 89 -6.52 -7.00 14.35
C LEU A 89 -6.39 -7.88 15.61
N PRO A 90 -6.52 -9.21 15.47
CA PRO A 90 -6.14 -10.18 16.49
C PRO A 90 -4.78 -9.86 17.13
N ARG A 91 -4.64 -10.12 18.44
CA ARG A 91 -3.43 -9.74 19.20
C ARG A 91 -2.14 -10.37 18.68
N ASP A 92 -2.26 -11.54 18.05
CA ASP A 92 -1.19 -12.32 17.43
C ASP A 92 -0.71 -11.77 16.08
N LEU A 93 -1.45 -10.83 15.48
CA LEU A 93 -1.06 -10.19 14.24
C LEU A 93 -0.31 -8.87 14.46
N PRO A 94 0.75 -8.59 13.69
CA PRO A 94 1.43 -7.30 13.68
C PRO A 94 0.43 -6.17 13.46
N SER A 95 0.42 -5.17 14.33
CA SER A 95 -0.47 -4.02 14.19
C SER A 95 -0.03 -2.83 15.06
N PRO A 96 -0.18 -1.58 14.57
CA PRO A 96 -0.81 -1.21 13.30
C PRO A 96 0.01 -1.61 12.05
N GLN A 97 -0.63 -1.52 10.88
CA GLN A 97 -0.02 -1.79 9.58
C GLN A 97 -0.30 -0.61 8.65
N CYS A 98 0.70 -0.17 7.89
CA CYS A 98 0.56 0.81 6.82
C CYS A 98 1.11 0.23 5.53
N SER A 99 0.42 0.41 4.41
CA SER A 99 0.90 -0.03 3.11
C SER A 99 0.59 0.98 2.03
N MET A 100 1.44 0.98 1.01
CA MET A 100 1.30 1.78 -0.20
C MET A 100 1.51 0.88 -1.42
N ARG A 101 0.73 1.12 -2.47
CA ARG A 101 0.95 0.59 -3.82
C ARG A 101 1.08 1.77 -4.78
N VAL A 102 1.98 1.64 -5.76
CA VAL A 102 2.19 2.62 -6.85
C VAL A 102 2.50 1.90 -8.15
N ARG A 103 2.20 2.55 -9.28
CA ARG A 103 2.73 2.17 -10.60
C ARG A 103 4.05 2.90 -10.81
N LEU A 104 5.08 2.21 -11.30
CA LEU A 104 6.38 2.80 -11.57
C LEU A 104 6.54 3.17 -13.06
N ALA A 105 7.24 4.27 -13.31
CA ALA A 105 7.46 4.81 -14.66
C ALA A 105 8.42 3.97 -15.52
N SER A 106 9.30 3.18 -14.90
CA SER A 106 10.27 2.36 -15.60
C SER A 106 10.49 1.03 -14.89
N VAL A 107 11.07 0.07 -15.64
CA VAL A 107 11.52 -1.22 -15.10
C VAL A 107 12.60 -0.96 -14.07
N PRO A 108 12.41 -1.32 -12.81
CA PRO A 108 13.48 -1.23 -11.85
C PRO A 108 14.08 -2.62 -11.65
N ASP A 109 15.41 -2.67 -11.65
CA ASP A 109 16.09 -3.69 -10.87
C ASP A 109 15.61 -3.58 -9.40
N HIS A 110 15.07 -4.69 -8.87
CA HIS A 110 14.58 -4.73 -7.49
C HIS A 110 15.69 -4.35 -6.50
N ALA A 111 16.94 -4.76 -6.76
CA ALA A 111 18.05 -4.44 -5.87
C ALA A 111 18.31 -2.93 -5.82
N GLY A 112 18.25 -2.24 -6.97
CA GLY A 112 18.27 -0.79 -7.05
C GLY A 112 17.18 -0.10 -6.25
N ILE A 113 15.91 -0.54 -6.34
CA ILE A 113 14.84 0.03 -5.50
C ILE A 113 15.07 -0.27 -4.02
N ALA A 114 15.48 -1.49 -3.68
CA ALA A 114 15.72 -1.86 -2.31
C ALA A 114 16.80 -0.97 -1.68
N ALA A 115 17.88 -0.67 -2.41
CA ALA A 115 18.92 0.26 -1.96
C ALA A 115 18.37 1.69 -1.78
N ALA A 116 17.64 2.22 -2.77
CA ALA A 116 17.04 3.56 -2.69
C ALA A 116 15.98 3.67 -1.57
N THR A 117 15.22 2.59 -1.34
CA THR A 117 14.26 2.50 -0.23
C THR A 117 14.99 2.51 1.10
N ALA A 118 16.06 1.73 1.24
CA ALA A 118 16.84 1.69 2.47
C ALA A 118 17.48 3.05 2.76
N GLU A 119 18.06 3.71 1.76
CA GLU A 119 18.61 5.05 1.90
C GLU A 119 17.54 6.08 2.27
N GLY A 120 16.45 6.15 1.50
CA GLY A 120 15.39 7.14 1.70
C GLY A 120 14.63 6.98 3.02
N LEU A 121 14.62 5.77 3.60
CA LEU A 121 14.00 5.49 4.89
C LEU A 121 15.01 5.36 6.05
N GLY A 122 16.32 5.45 5.80
CA GLY A 122 17.35 5.23 6.80
C GLY A 122 17.37 3.81 7.38
N LEU A 123 17.03 2.80 6.58
CA LEU A 123 16.98 1.40 6.97
C LEU A 123 18.36 0.72 6.84
N PRO A 124 18.61 -0.35 7.60
CA PRO A 124 19.81 -1.17 7.42
C PRO A 124 19.80 -1.93 6.07
N ALA A 125 20.79 -2.78 5.84
CA ALA A 125 20.75 -3.70 4.71
C ALA A 125 19.55 -4.67 4.83
N GLY A 126 18.78 -4.79 3.75
CA GLY A 126 17.60 -5.64 3.70
C GLY A 126 17.92 -7.08 3.32
N LYS A 127 16.98 -8.00 3.60
CA LYS A 127 17.04 -9.39 3.15
C LYS A 127 16.11 -9.58 1.97
N THR A 128 16.69 -9.79 0.78
CA THR A 128 15.93 -10.05 -0.45
C THR A 128 15.66 -11.55 -0.63
N SER A 129 14.46 -11.89 -1.06
CA SER A 129 14.04 -13.27 -1.38
C SER A 129 13.12 -13.30 -2.61
N GLY A 130 12.95 -14.48 -3.21
CA GLY A 130 12.12 -14.69 -4.39
C GLY A 130 12.86 -14.55 -5.73
N LYS A 131 12.28 -15.11 -6.81
CA LYS A 131 12.83 -15.07 -8.17
C LYS A 131 12.02 -14.16 -9.11
N ARG A 132 10.73 -14.45 -9.30
CA ARG A 132 9.83 -13.68 -10.20
C ARG A 132 9.14 -12.52 -9.51
N ARG A 133 8.81 -12.70 -8.23
CA ARG A 133 8.34 -11.65 -7.33
C ARG A 133 9.40 -11.55 -6.24
N GLN A 134 10.15 -10.47 -6.27
CA GLN A 134 11.20 -10.23 -5.30
C GLN A 134 10.62 -9.44 -4.14
N THR A 135 11.01 -9.84 -2.94
CA THR A 135 10.62 -9.19 -1.69
C THR A 135 11.89 -8.87 -0.92
N THR A 136 12.07 -7.61 -0.54
CA THR A 136 13.10 -7.21 0.43
C THR A 136 12.44 -6.86 1.75
N GLN A 137 12.98 -7.41 2.84
CA GLN A 137 12.52 -7.16 4.21
C GLN A 137 13.59 -6.44 5.02
N TRP A 138 13.16 -5.49 5.87
CA TRP A 138 13.98 -4.85 6.89
C TRP A 138 13.30 -4.93 8.25
N ASP A 139 14.05 -5.28 9.29
CA ASP A 139 13.58 -5.27 10.67
C ASP A 139 14.36 -4.19 11.43
N VAL A 140 13.64 -3.24 12.06
CA VAL A 140 14.23 -2.12 12.82
C VAL A 140 13.44 -1.96 14.12
N GLY A 141 14.04 -2.37 15.25
CA GLY A 141 13.32 -2.43 16.52
C GLY A 141 12.05 -3.28 16.41
N ASN A 142 10.91 -2.69 16.80
CA ASN A 142 9.59 -3.33 16.70
C ASN A 142 8.87 -3.03 15.37
N ALA A 143 9.60 -2.60 14.34
CA ALA A 143 9.05 -2.33 13.02
C ALA A 143 9.60 -3.30 11.97
N ARG A 144 8.74 -3.71 11.03
CA ARG A 144 9.13 -4.48 9.85
C ARG A 144 8.67 -3.78 8.58
N TYR A 145 9.59 -3.59 7.67
CA TYR A 145 9.34 -3.05 6.34
C TYR A 145 9.40 -4.16 5.30
N PHE A 146 8.52 -4.10 4.31
CA PHE A 146 8.58 -4.93 3.11
C PHE A 146 8.53 -4.06 1.87
N LEU A 147 9.38 -4.38 0.91
CA LEU A 147 9.31 -3.92 -0.47
C LEU A 147 8.98 -5.12 -1.35
N ASN A 148 7.93 -5.01 -2.17
CA ASN A 148 7.71 -5.92 -3.28
C ASN A 148 7.70 -5.15 -4.59
N THR A 149 8.26 -5.75 -5.62
CA THR A 149 8.12 -5.28 -7.00
C THR A 149 7.53 -6.40 -7.85
N ALA A 150 6.72 -6.02 -8.83
CA ALA A 150 6.12 -6.96 -9.77
C ALA A 150 5.94 -6.32 -11.14
N THR A 151 6.05 -7.13 -12.19
CA THR A 151 5.57 -6.77 -13.53
C THR A 151 4.10 -7.16 -13.64
N LEU A 152 3.27 -6.21 -14.04
CA LEU A 152 1.84 -6.37 -14.28
C LEU A 152 1.58 -6.96 -15.68
N PRO A 153 0.38 -7.55 -15.93
CA PRO A 153 0.05 -8.14 -17.22
C PRO A 153 0.09 -7.16 -18.40
N ASP A 154 -0.10 -5.87 -18.16
CA ASP A 154 -0.02 -4.80 -19.16
C ASP A 154 1.43 -4.37 -19.46
N GLY A 155 2.43 -5.08 -18.92
CA GLY A 155 3.85 -4.79 -19.10
C GLY A 155 4.40 -3.68 -18.20
N THR A 156 3.58 -3.13 -17.30
CA THR A 156 4.01 -2.08 -16.37
C THR A 156 4.46 -2.64 -15.03
N TYR A 157 4.94 -1.77 -14.16
CA TYR A 157 5.61 -2.17 -12.93
C TYR A 157 4.82 -1.65 -11.74
N GLU A 158 4.59 -2.53 -10.78
CA GLU A 158 4.06 -2.16 -9.47
C GLU A 158 5.17 -2.23 -8.44
N MET A 159 5.16 -1.25 -7.55
CA MET A 159 5.87 -1.30 -6.28
C MET A 159 4.87 -1.24 -5.15
N SER A 160 5.06 -2.11 -4.15
CA SER A 160 4.36 -2.02 -2.88
C SER A 160 5.34 -1.95 -1.72
N LEU A 161 5.08 -0.99 -0.82
CA LEU A 161 5.77 -0.84 0.45
C LEU A 161 4.80 -1.12 1.58
N MET A 162 5.25 -1.81 2.62
CA MET A 162 4.47 -2.11 3.81
C MET A 162 5.32 -1.91 5.05
N LEU A 163 4.72 -1.35 6.11
CA LEU A 163 5.29 -1.15 7.43
C LEU A 163 4.34 -1.80 8.45
N LEU A 164 4.89 -2.71 9.24
CA LEU A 164 4.19 -3.42 10.31
C LEU A 164 4.82 -3.09 11.66
N ASN A 165 3.99 -2.96 12.69
CA ASN A 165 4.45 -2.99 14.07
C ASN A 165 4.48 -4.45 14.55
N LEU A 166 5.69 -4.98 14.69
CA LEU A 166 5.96 -6.24 15.36
C LEU A 166 5.76 -6.02 16.87
N ARG A 167 4.50 -6.07 17.32
CA ARG A 167 4.20 -6.06 18.76
C ARG A 167 5.10 -7.07 19.47
N ASP A 168 5.61 -6.72 20.65
CA ASP A 168 6.32 -7.69 21.50
C ASP A 168 5.38 -8.89 21.69
N LYS A 169 5.81 -10.07 21.23
CA LYS A 169 5.13 -11.32 21.53
C LYS A 169 5.26 -11.55 23.03
N LYS A 170 4.27 -11.12 23.81
CA LYS A 170 4.14 -11.52 25.21
C LYS A 170 3.81 -13.01 25.29
#